data_AF-A0A060UUY0-F1
#
_entry.id   AF-A0A060UUY0-F1
#
_cell.length_a   1.000
_cell.length_b   1.000
_cell.length_c   1.000
_cell.angle_alpha   90.00
_cell.angle_beta   90.00
_cell.angle_gamma   90.00
#
_symmetry.space_group_name_H-M   'P 1'
#
loop_
_entity.id
_entity.type
_entity.pdbx_description
1 polymer ?
#
loop_
_entity_poly.entity_id
_entity_poly.type
_entity_poly.pdbx_seq_one_letter_code
_entity_poly.pdbx_strand_id
1 'polypeptide(L)'
;MRVVRHALAIHLQSGKNKRKNMIFDRIDRLVTKEGFFFQAWDDRYSKGVWAALGVWENQVDIVRDLSSAGDLDMMPAMDYVFSADWLPYVTGRTLAEAMQKLEERLALLPQDQIRRNSQWAHLVTQAVEALYAAGSGRSWDGNPPKSLDGLPALPATFEFAVEQFDETGRNKGATNAK
;
A
#
# COMPACT_ATOMS: atom_id res chain seq x y z
N MET A 1 5.68 -8.10 21.73
CA MET A 1 5.12 -7.68 20.42
C MET A 1 3.94 -8.60 20.12
N ARG A 2 2.69 -8.10 20.19
CA ARG A 2 1.48 -8.90 19.93
C ARG A 2 1.13 -8.78 18.45
N VAL A 3 1.26 -9.87 17.70
CA VAL A 3 0.73 -9.95 16.34
C VAL A 3 -0.76 -10.24 16.45
N VAL A 4 -1.60 -9.25 16.14
CA VAL A 4 -3.06 -9.43 16.12
C VAL A 4 -3.47 -9.87 14.71
N ARG A 5 -3.40 -11.17 14.43
CA ARG A 5 -3.91 -11.75 13.17
C ARG A 5 -5.43 -11.89 13.26
N HIS A 6 -6.18 -10.91 12.77
CA HIS A 6 -7.63 -11.08 12.58
C HIS A 6 -7.88 -11.73 11.22
N ALA A 7 -8.13 -13.05 11.24
CA ALA A 7 -8.82 -13.71 10.13
C ALA A 7 -10.27 -13.22 10.14
N LEU A 8 -10.63 -12.37 9.18
CA LEU A 8 -12.00 -11.89 9.02
C LEU A 8 -12.85 -13.02 8.39
N ALA A 9 -13.41 -13.90 9.22
CA ALA A 9 -14.41 -14.86 8.79
C ALA A 9 -15.81 -14.22 8.89
N ILE A 10 -16.28 -13.61 7.79
CA ILE A 10 -17.66 -13.11 7.70
C ILE A 10 -18.59 -14.30 7.41
N HIS A 11 -19.45 -14.60 8.38
CA HIS A 11 -20.44 -15.67 8.35
C HIS A 11 -21.53 -15.39 7.30
N LEU A 12 -21.73 -16.32 6.37
CA LEU A 12 -22.82 -16.32 5.39
C LEU A 12 -24.18 -16.45 6.10
N GLN A 13 -25.02 -15.43 6.00
CA GLN A 13 -26.47 -15.62 6.11
C GLN A 13 -27.17 -15.23 4.81
N SER A 14 -27.76 -16.25 4.20
CA SER A 14 -28.72 -16.18 3.10
C SER A 14 -29.98 -15.44 3.56
N GLY A 15 -30.33 -14.36 2.87
CA GLY A 15 -31.59 -13.65 3.06
C GLY A 15 -31.56 -12.30 2.37
N LYS A 16 -32.38 -12.15 1.33
CA LYS A 16 -32.59 -10.91 0.56
C LYS A 16 -32.87 -9.74 1.51
N ASN A 17 -31.86 -8.95 1.85
CA ASN A 17 -32.01 -7.67 2.52
C ASN A 17 -30.99 -6.69 1.93
N LYS A 18 -31.48 -5.50 1.56
CA LYS A 18 -30.70 -4.35 1.08
C LYS A 18 -29.34 -4.31 1.79
N ARG A 19 -28.25 -4.33 1.00
CA ARG A 19 -26.89 -4.12 1.52
C ARG A 19 -26.92 -2.79 2.30
N LYS A 20 -26.98 -2.91 3.62
CA LYS A 20 -26.61 -1.85 4.54
C LYS A 20 -25.23 -1.41 4.06
N ASN A 21 -25.02 -0.12 3.72
CA ASN A 21 -23.68 0.41 3.47
C ASN A 21 -22.79 -0.10 4.60
N MET A 22 -21.88 -1.05 4.32
CA MET A 22 -20.92 -1.41 5.34
C MET A 22 -19.93 -0.25 5.35
N ILE A 23 -19.60 0.21 6.54
CA ILE A 23 -18.73 1.37 6.76
C ILE A 23 -17.33 1.19 6.13
N PHE A 24 -16.99 -0.02 5.65
CA PHE A 24 -15.72 -0.42 5.03
C PHE A 24 -15.91 -1.22 3.73
N ASP A 25 -16.87 -0.82 2.87
CA ASP A 25 -17.24 -1.55 1.64
C ASP A 25 -16.05 -1.78 0.67
N ARG A 26 -15.10 -0.83 0.53
CA ARG A 26 -13.95 -0.99 -0.38
C ARG A 26 -12.91 -1.92 0.19
N ILE A 27 -12.60 -1.78 1.49
CA ILE A 27 -11.69 -2.72 2.18
C ILE A 27 -12.26 -4.14 2.10
N ASP A 28 -13.54 -4.33 2.44
CA ASP A 28 -14.21 -5.62 2.37
C ASP A 28 -14.15 -6.22 0.96
N ARG A 29 -14.45 -5.42 -0.06
CA ARG A 29 -14.35 -5.84 -1.47
C ARG A 29 -12.94 -6.28 -1.83
N LEU A 30 -11.92 -5.49 -1.51
CA LEU A 30 -10.53 -5.77 -1.87
C LEU A 30 -10.04 -7.06 -1.20
N VAL A 31 -10.37 -7.28 0.07
CA VAL A 31 -9.97 -8.47 0.82
C VAL A 31 -10.74 -9.70 0.33
N THR A 32 -12.07 -9.63 0.28
CA THR A 32 -12.91 -10.82 0.06
C THR A 32 -13.02 -11.24 -1.41
N LYS A 33 -12.89 -10.30 -2.36
CA LYS A 33 -13.11 -10.57 -3.80
C LYS A 33 -11.85 -10.41 -4.64
N GLU A 34 -11.01 -9.46 -4.29
CA GLU A 34 -9.81 -9.13 -5.09
C GLU A 34 -8.54 -9.80 -4.51
N GLY A 35 -8.66 -10.40 -3.32
CA GLY A 35 -7.60 -11.18 -2.67
C GLY A 35 -6.44 -10.33 -2.17
N PHE A 36 -6.72 -9.10 -1.72
CA PHE A 36 -5.76 -8.26 -1.01
C PHE A 36 -5.59 -8.72 0.43
N PHE A 37 -4.44 -8.40 1.00
CA PHE A 37 -4.09 -8.68 2.38
C PHE A 37 -4.22 -7.41 3.20
N PHE A 38 -5.12 -7.42 4.17
CA PHE A 38 -5.23 -6.36 5.17
C PHE A 38 -4.38 -6.71 6.39
N GLN A 39 -3.56 -5.76 6.86
CA GLN A 39 -2.96 -5.86 8.19
C GLN A 39 -3.11 -4.55 8.95
N ALA A 40 -3.11 -4.67 10.28
CA ALA A 40 -2.99 -3.56 11.19
C ALA A 40 -1.98 -3.89 12.28
N TRP A 41 -1.20 -2.90 12.71
CA TRP A 41 -0.18 -3.05 13.75
C TRP A 41 -0.02 -1.75 14.54
N ASP A 42 0.46 -1.87 15.77
CA ASP A 42 0.78 -0.69 16.58
C ASP A 42 2.04 -0.01 16.05
N ASP A 43 2.00 1.31 15.98
CA ASP A 43 3.18 2.13 15.68
C ASP A 43 4.27 1.89 16.74
N ARG A 44 5.53 1.74 16.31
CA ARG A 44 6.67 1.46 17.21
C ARG A 44 6.81 2.49 18.34
N TYR A 45 6.52 3.75 18.05
CA TYR A 45 6.61 4.84 19.01
C TYR A 45 5.28 5.12 19.72
N SER A 46 4.35 4.16 19.68
CA SER A 46 3.01 4.25 20.28
C SER A 46 2.23 5.49 19.80
N LYS A 47 2.49 5.96 18.58
CA LYS A 47 1.80 7.13 17.99
C LYS A 47 0.42 6.80 17.42
N GLY A 48 0.07 5.51 17.34
CA GLY A 48 -1.23 5.05 16.86
C GLY A 48 -1.18 3.63 16.33
N VAL A 49 -2.13 3.33 15.45
CA VAL A 49 -2.34 2.05 14.78
C VAL A 49 -2.22 2.28 13.28
N TRP A 50 -1.42 1.45 12.62
CA TRP A 50 -1.35 1.34 11.18
C TRP A 50 -2.52 0.51 10.64
N ALA A 51 -3.03 0.88 9.48
CA ALA A 51 -3.92 0.05 8.68
C ALA A 51 -3.41 0.07 7.22
N ALA A 52 -3.29 -1.12 6.63
CA ALA A 52 -2.66 -1.27 5.33
C ALA A 52 -3.34 -2.35 4.49
N LEU A 53 -3.28 -2.17 3.16
CA LEU A 53 -3.60 -3.23 2.19
C LEU A 53 -2.40 -3.49 1.27
N GLY A 54 -2.15 -4.76 0.97
CA GLY A 54 -1.19 -5.17 -0.05
C GLY A 54 -1.82 -6.13 -1.05
N VAL A 55 -1.35 -6.12 -2.29
CA VAL A 55 -1.72 -7.12 -3.30
C VAL A 55 -1.22 -8.50 -2.86
N TRP A 56 -0.07 -8.51 -2.18
CA TRP A 56 0.57 -9.68 -1.61
C TRP A 56 0.90 -9.43 -0.13
N GLU A 57 0.87 -10.48 0.68
CA GLU A 57 1.15 -10.38 2.13
C GLU A 57 2.52 -9.74 2.41
N ASN A 58 3.54 -10.16 1.65
CA ASN A 58 4.90 -9.66 1.81
C ASN A 58 5.02 -8.15 1.56
N GLN A 59 4.14 -7.54 0.75
CA GLN A 59 4.16 -6.10 0.54
C GLN A 59 3.82 -5.34 1.83
N VAL A 60 2.83 -5.84 2.56
CA VAL A 60 2.44 -5.26 3.85
C VAL A 60 3.52 -5.51 4.89
N ASP A 61 4.13 -6.70 4.87
CA ASP A 61 5.25 -7.03 5.76
C ASP A 61 6.46 -6.11 5.54
N ILE A 62 6.82 -5.79 4.28
CA ILE A 62 7.91 -4.86 3.97
C ILE A 62 7.70 -3.51 4.65
N VAL A 63 6.50 -2.92 4.47
CA VAL A 63 6.20 -1.61 5.07
C VAL A 63 6.14 -1.70 6.59
N ARG A 64 5.55 -2.76 7.15
CA ARG A 64 5.53 -2.98 8.60
C ARG A 64 6.93 -3.08 9.19
N ASP A 65 7.80 -3.85 8.57
CA ASP A 65 9.13 -4.14 9.09
C ASP A 65 10.01 -2.88 9.02
N LEU A 66 9.93 -2.11 7.91
CA LEU A 66 10.63 -0.83 7.76
C LEU A 66 10.07 0.27 8.69
N SER A 67 8.74 0.38 8.81
CA SER A 67 8.10 1.32 9.75
C SER A 67 8.31 0.95 11.22
N SER A 68 8.83 -0.24 11.49
CA SER A 68 9.22 -0.69 12.83
C SER A 68 10.75 -0.78 13.00
N ALA A 69 11.54 -0.35 12.02
CA ALA A 69 13.00 -0.38 12.07
C ALA A 69 13.58 0.74 12.95
N GLY A 70 14.92 0.85 13.01
CA GLY A 70 15.58 2.00 13.66
C GLY A 70 15.32 3.30 12.91
N ASP A 71 15.54 4.45 13.56
CA ASP A 71 15.17 5.77 13.01
C ASP A 71 15.74 6.04 11.60
N LEU A 72 16.95 5.56 11.31
CA LEU A 72 17.61 5.73 10.02
C LEU A 72 16.86 5.06 8.86
N ASP A 73 16.15 3.97 9.11
CA ASP A 73 15.37 3.26 8.09
C ASP A 73 13.89 3.63 8.17
N MET A 74 13.39 3.82 9.39
CA MET A 74 11.99 4.10 9.64
C MET A 74 11.57 5.46 9.10
N MET A 75 12.33 6.54 9.37
CA MET A 75 11.91 7.88 8.96
C MET A 75 11.79 7.99 7.44
N PRO A 76 12.79 7.60 6.63
CA PRO A 76 12.67 7.66 5.17
C PRO A 76 11.57 6.74 4.62
N ALA A 77 11.39 5.54 5.20
CA ALA A 77 10.33 4.64 4.76
C ALA A 77 8.92 5.21 5.03
N MET A 78 8.73 5.85 6.19
CA MET A 78 7.48 6.53 6.52
C MET A 78 7.24 7.72 5.60
N ASP A 79 8.25 8.58 5.39
CA ASP A 79 8.15 9.74 4.52
C ASP A 79 7.77 9.33 3.10
N TYR A 80 8.40 8.26 2.57
CA TYR A 80 8.08 7.71 1.27
C TYR A 80 6.64 7.16 1.17
N VAL A 81 6.21 6.39 2.17
CA VAL A 81 4.86 5.79 2.15
C VAL A 81 3.76 6.85 2.33
N PHE A 82 4.02 7.91 3.11
CA PHE A 82 3.05 8.98 3.33
C PHE A 82 3.11 10.12 2.33
N SER A 83 4.12 10.17 1.44
CA SER A 83 4.18 11.20 0.39
C SER A 83 3.14 11.01 -0.72
N ALA A 84 2.50 9.84 -0.80
CA ALA A 84 1.55 9.48 -1.84
C ALA A 84 0.17 9.11 -1.25
N ASP A 85 -0.88 9.83 -1.66
CA ASP A 85 -2.25 9.59 -1.19
C ASP A 85 -2.94 8.38 -1.84
N TRP A 86 -2.32 7.80 -2.87
CA TRP A 86 -2.83 6.63 -3.56
C TRP A 86 -2.25 5.33 -2.99
N LEU A 87 -1.25 5.41 -2.11
CA LEU A 87 -0.74 4.26 -1.40
C LEU A 87 -1.71 3.83 -0.26
N PRO A 88 -2.02 2.53 -0.14
CA PRO A 88 -3.00 2.02 0.82
C PRO A 88 -2.42 1.83 2.23
N TYR A 89 -1.71 2.83 2.75
CA TYR A 89 -1.14 2.81 4.10
C TYR A 89 -1.57 4.07 4.85
N VAL A 90 -2.14 3.88 6.04
CA VAL A 90 -2.61 4.98 6.88
C VAL A 90 -2.29 4.72 8.35
N THR A 91 -2.30 5.77 9.14
CA THR A 91 -2.27 5.70 10.61
C THR A 91 -3.48 6.40 11.22
N GLY A 92 -3.99 5.83 12.31
CA GLY A 92 -5.04 6.40 13.14
C GLY A 92 -4.75 6.18 14.62
N ARG A 93 -5.41 6.93 15.52
CA ARG A 93 -5.19 6.74 16.97
C ARG A 93 -5.74 5.43 17.50
N THR A 94 -6.68 4.82 16.78
CA THR A 94 -7.28 3.51 17.08
C THR A 94 -7.40 2.70 15.80
N LEU A 95 -7.61 1.39 15.93
CA LEU A 95 -7.89 0.53 14.77
C LEU A 95 -9.09 1.02 13.96
N ALA A 96 -10.18 1.43 14.61
CA ALA A 96 -11.37 1.93 13.92
C ALA A 96 -11.07 3.22 13.14
N GLU A 97 -10.32 4.15 13.74
CA GLU A 97 -9.89 5.38 13.06
C GLU A 97 -8.97 5.08 11.87
N ALA A 98 -8.04 4.14 12.02
CA ALA A 98 -7.14 3.73 10.95
C ALA A 98 -7.90 3.05 9.79
N MET A 99 -8.84 2.15 10.09
CA MET A 99 -9.70 1.53 9.07
C MET A 99 -10.58 2.55 8.35
N GLN A 100 -11.15 3.52 9.08
CA GLN A 100 -11.94 4.58 8.48
C GLN A 100 -11.09 5.45 7.53
N LYS A 101 -9.91 5.87 7.97
CA LYS A 101 -8.97 6.62 7.11
C LYS A 101 -8.56 5.84 5.88
N LEU A 102 -8.39 4.51 5.99
CA LEU A 102 -8.06 3.67 4.86
C LEU A 102 -9.22 3.56 3.88
N GLU A 103 -10.46 3.46 4.37
CA GLU A 103 -11.65 3.47 3.50
C GLU A 103 -11.80 4.83 2.79
N GLU A 104 -11.58 5.93 3.50
CA GLU A 104 -11.57 7.30 2.94
C GLU A 104 -10.46 7.45 1.89
N ARG A 105 -9.26 6.90 2.13
CA ARG A 105 -8.14 6.84 1.18
C ARG A 105 -8.56 6.15 -0.11
N LEU A 106 -9.16 4.96 -0.01
CA LEU A 106 -9.62 4.19 -1.15
C LEU A 106 -10.79 4.87 -1.88
N ALA A 107 -11.55 5.73 -1.21
CA ALA A 107 -12.64 6.48 -1.83
C ALA A 107 -12.17 7.61 -2.76
N LEU A 108 -10.90 8.04 -2.65
CA LEU A 108 -10.29 9.01 -3.56
C LEU A 108 -9.95 8.42 -4.92
N LEU A 109 -9.80 7.10 -5.00
CA LEU A 109 -9.44 6.42 -6.24
C LEU A 109 -10.66 6.20 -7.14
N PRO A 110 -10.48 6.22 -8.47
CA PRO A 110 -11.55 5.83 -9.39
C PRO A 110 -12.07 4.42 -9.08
N GLN A 111 -13.39 4.23 -9.12
CA GLN A 111 -14.05 2.99 -8.66
C GLN A 111 -13.61 1.74 -9.45
N ASP A 112 -13.22 1.92 -10.71
CA ASP A 112 -12.66 0.89 -11.59
C ASP A 112 -11.23 0.50 -11.25
N GLN A 113 -10.53 1.30 -10.43
CA GLN A 113 -9.18 1.01 -9.94
C GLN A 113 -9.17 0.18 -8.66
N ILE A 114 -10.30 0.09 -7.94
CA ILE A 114 -10.48 -0.76 -6.73
C ILE A 114 -10.66 -2.24 -7.15
N ARG A 115 -9.58 -2.84 -7.67
CA ARG A 115 -9.48 -4.26 -8.07
C ARG A 115 -8.03 -4.71 -8.19
N ARG A 116 -7.78 -6.02 -8.18
CA ARG A 116 -6.42 -6.60 -8.16
C ARG A 116 -5.60 -6.30 -9.41
N ASN A 117 -6.24 -6.35 -10.58
CA ASN A 117 -5.56 -6.21 -11.87
C ASN A 117 -5.71 -4.79 -12.44
N SER A 118 -5.80 -3.79 -11.56
CA SER A 118 -5.86 -2.38 -11.96
C SER A 118 -4.48 -1.76 -12.10
N GLN A 119 -4.43 -0.58 -12.71
CA GLN A 119 -3.22 0.22 -12.78
C GLN A 119 -2.79 0.65 -11.37
N TRP A 120 -3.73 1.03 -10.51
CA TRP A 120 -3.46 1.32 -9.11
C TRP A 120 -2.75 0.17 -8.37
N ALA A 121 -3.26 -1.06 -8.46
CA ALA A 121 -2.64 -2.20 -7.80
C ALA A 121 -1.21 -2.48 -8.33
N HIS A 122 -0.99 -2.23 -9.63
CA HIS A 122 0.33 -2.34 -10.23
C HIS A 122 1.29 -1.25 -9.70
N LEU A 123 0.85 0.00 -9.62
CA LEU A 123 1.63 1.10 -9.08
C LEU A 123 1.99 0.88 -7.60
N VAL A 124 1.04 0.37 -6.80
CA VAL A 124 1.30 0.03 -5.39
C VAL A 124 2.40 -1.03 -5.31
N THR A 125 2.33 -2.03 -6.18
CA THR A 125 3.36 -3.09 -6.25
C THR A 125 4.73 -2.51 -6.60
N GLN A 126 4.82 -1.68 -7.63
CA GLN A 126 6.08 -1.06 -8.03
C GLN A 126 6.67 -0.16 -6.93
N ALA A 127 5.84 0.63 -6.25
CA ALA A 127 6.29 1.50 -5.17
C ALA A 127 6.85 0.71 -3.98
N VAL A 128 6.21 -0.39 -3.61
CA VAL A 128 6.67 -1.27 -2.52
C VAL A 128 7.92 -2.06 -2.91
N GLU A 129 8.02 -2.50 -4.17
CA GLU A 129 9.22 -3.15 -4.69
C GLU A 129 10.43 -2.20 -4.68
N ALA A 130 10.24 -0.94 -5.08
CA ALA A 130 11.28 0.09 -4.98
C ALA A 130 11.71 0.31 -3.53
N LEU A 131 10.75 0.42 -2.61
CA LEU A 131 11.01 0.55 -1.18
C LEU A 131 11.80 -0.66 -0.62
N TYR A 132 11.42 -1.87 -1.00
CA TYR A 132 12.12 -3.09 -0.60
C TYR A 132 13.55 -3.15 -1.15
N ALA A 133 13.76 -2.79 -2.42
CA ALA A 133 15.09 -2.76 -3.02
C ALA A 133 16.02 -1.79 -2.27
N ALA A 134 15.51 -0.60 -1.93
CA ALA A 134 16.26 0.39 -1.17
C ALA A 134 16.55 -0.06 0.28
N GLY A 135 15.56 -0.63 0.98
CA GLY A 135 15.71 -1.07 2.36
C GLY A 135 16.50 -2.37 2.55
N SER A 136 16.47 -3.29 1.58
CA SER A 136 17.18 -4.57 1.66
C SER A 136 18.64 -4.52 1.20
N GLY A 137 19.09 -3.38 0.64
CA GLY A 137 20.38 -3.27 0.00
C GLY A 137 20.53 -4.15 -1.25
N ARG A 138 19.43 -4.70 -1.79
CA ARG A 138 19.45 -5.52 -3.01
C ARG A 138 18.99 -4.69 -4.19
N SER A 139 19.82 -4.64 -5.23
CA SER A 139 19.43 -4.14 -6.54
C SER A 139 18.99 -5.28 -7.45
N TRP A 140 17.88 -5.06 -8.15
CA TRP A 140 17.42 -5.94 -9.23
C TRP A 140 18.16 -5.66 -10.56
N ASP A 141 18.77 -4.49 -10.72
CA ASP A 141 19.35 -3.98 -11.97
C ASP A 141 20.89 -3.98 -12.02
N GLY A 142 21.57 -4.50 -11.00
CA GLY A 142 23.03 -4.52 -10.89
C GLY A 142 23.70 -3.21 -10.45
N ASN A 143 22.93 -2.15 -10.17
CA ASN A 143 23.45 -0.91 -9.59
C ASN A 143 23.50 -0.97 -8.06
N PRO A 144 24.47 -0.34 -7.37
CA PRO A 144 24.47 -0.34 -5.90
C PRO A 144 23.14 0.20 -5.37
N PRO A 145 22.58 -0.39 -4.29
CA PRO A 145 21.30 0.02 -3.75
C PRO A 145 21.33 1.50 -3.44
N LYS A 146 20.34 2.23 -3.94
CA LYS A 146 20.07 3.57 -3.43
C LYS A 146 19.59 3.36 -2.00
N SER A 147 20.21 4.04 -1.04
CA SER A 147 19.66 4.12 0.32
C SER A 147 18.19 4.56 0.25
N LEU A 148 17.44 4.40 1.34
CA LEU A 148 16.07 4.91 1.38
C LEU A 148 16.00 6.40 1.02
N ASP A 149 17.04 7.18 1.32
CA ASP A 149 17.19 8.60 0.92
C ASP A 149 17.32 8.82 -0.59
N GLY A 150 17.69 7.79 -1.35
CA GLY A 150 17.84 7.84 -2.81
C GLY A 150 16.61 7.31 -3.57
N LEU A 151 15.51 7.00 -2.88
CA LEU A 151 14.27 6.62 -3.54
C LEU A 151 13.75 7.77 -4.41
N PRO A 152 13.27 7.49 -5.64
CA PRO A 152 12.61 8.52 -6.43
C PRO A 152 11.36 9.00 -5.70
N ALA A 153 11.12 10.31 -5.72
CA ALA A 153 9.92 10.88 -5.12
C ALA A 153 8.67 10.29 -5.79
N LEU A 154 7.71 9.82 -4.98
CA LEU A 154 6.43 9.36 -5.51
C LEU A 154 5.57 10.54 -5.93
N PRO A 155 4.77 10.37 -6.99
CA PRO A 155 3.69 11.30 -7.32
C PRO A 155 2.72 11.40 -6.15
N ALA A 156 2.36 12.63 -5.78
CA ALA A 156 1.50 12.87 -4.63
C ALA A 156 0.11 12.26 -4.81
N THR A 157 -0.44 12.34 -6.04
CA THR A 157 -1.79 11.84 -6.38
C THR A 157 -1.76 10.69 -7.38
N PHE A 158 -2.86 9.93 -7.43
CA PHE A 158 -3.02 8.83 -8.37
C PHE A 158 -2.93 9.27 -9.83
N GLU A 159 -3.52 10.41 -10.20
CA GLU A 159 -3.52 10.91 -11.58
C GLU A 159 -2.10 11.17 -12.08
N PHE A 160 -1.27 11.83 -11.27
CA PHE A 160 0.13 12.05 -11.59
C PHE A 160 0.94 10.75 -11.61
N ALA A 161 0.57 9.77 -10.77
CA ALA A 161 1.20 8.46 -10.81
C ALA A 161 0.95 7.75 -12.14
N VAL A 162 -0.28 7.77 -12.64
CA VAL A 162 -0.61 7.21 -13.96
C VAL A 162 0.23 7.86 -15.06
N GLU A 163 0.32 9.19 -15.09
CA GLU A 163 1.08 9.93 -16.11
C GLU A 163 2.58 9.57 -16.10
N GLN A 164 3.24 9.59 -14.94
CA GLN A 164 4.68 9.35 -14.85
C GLN A 164 5.09 7.90 -15.14
N PHE A 165 4.27 6.94 -14.72
CA PHE A 165 4.56 5.53 -14.90
C PHE A 165 4.25 5.03 -16.33
N ASP A 166 3.33 5.68 -17.05
CA ASP A 166 3.12 5.43 -18.48
C ASP A 166 4.28 5.95 -19.35
N GLU A 167 4.90 7.07 -18.97
CA GLU A 167 6.06 7.65 -19.67
C GLU A 167 7.33 6.80 -19.53
N THR A 168 7.57 6.25 -18.34
CA THR A 168 8.70 5.33 -18.11
C THR A 168 8.56 4.01 -18.85
N GLY A 169 7.32 3.55 -19.10
CA GLY A 169 7.02 2.43 -19.99
C GLY A 169 7.33 2.72 -21.47
N ARG A 170 6.98 3.91 -21.97
CA ARG A 170 7.30 4.33 -23.35
C ARG A 170 8.81 4.51 -23.60
N ASN A 171 9.54 5.07 -22.64
CA ASN A 171 10.98 5.34 -22.80
C ASN A 171 11.85 4.06 -22.81
N LYS A 172 11.40 2.96 -22.16
CA LYS A 172 12.05 1.65 -22.27
C LYS A 172 11.83 0.97 -23.64
N GLY A 173 10.79 1.35 -24.38
CA GLY A 173 10.55 0.87 -25.75
C GLY A 173 11.38 1.58 -26.83
N ALA A 174 11.82 2.82 -26.56
CA ALA A 174 12.58 3.63 -27.50
C ALA A 174 14.09 3.31 -27.51
N THR A 175 14.60 2.58 -26.52
CA THR A 175 16.04 2.28 -26.36
C THR A 175 16.49 0.94 -26.96
N ASN A 176 15.57 0.12 -27.48
CA ASN A 176 15.88 -1.15 -28.16
C ASN A 176 15.84 -1.08 -29.69
N ALA A 177 15.86 0.12 -30.27
CA ALA A 177 15.98 0.33 -31.71
C ALA A 177 17.31 1.01 -32.04
N LYS A 178 18.42 0.27 -31.91
CA LYS A 178 19.68 0.56 -32.60
C LYS A 178 20.46 -0.70 -32.88
#